data_AF-A0A0D6M7F2-F1
#
_entry.id   AF-A0A0D6M7F2-F1
#
_cell.length_a   1.000
_cell.length_b   1.000
_cell.length_c   1.000
_cell.angle_alpha   90.00
_cell.angle_beta   90.00
_cell.angle_gamma   90.00
#
_symmetry.space_group_name_H-M   'P 1'
#
loop_
_entity.id
_entity.type
_entity.pdbx_description
1 polymer ?
#
loop_
_entity_poly.entity_id
_entity_poly.type
_entity_poly.pdbx_seq_one_letter_code
_entity_poly.pdbx_strand_id
1 'polypeptide(L)'
;MKDISQVEKIVGDRGLTILLNNAGIFVKYYTNQEPNRNDIIRNFNTNAAGVAVLTQVFLPLLRKAAAQVSTEEFSTNRAAIINISSGVASISDNTSGSGTSGMLAYRISKVGHSSVITLKICMKNILILHFHLHFQSALNSLMKTMSIDLEGDHILIAMFCPGWVVTDMGGQNAQITVSGRCQS
;
A
#
# COMPACT_ATOMS: atom_id res chain seq x y z
N MET A 1 -16.99 4.89 -8.06
CA MET A 1 -16.53 3.69 -7.32
C MET A 1 -17.25 2.51 -7.94
N LYS A 2 -16.54 1.48 -8.45
CA LYS A 2 -17.24 0.27 -8.90
C LYS A 2 -17.99 -0.28 -7.69
N ASP A 3 -19.28 -0.53 -7.87
CA ASP A 3 -20.18 -0.93 -6.80
C ASP A 3 -19.69 -2.25 -6.19
N ILE A 4 -19.52 -2.28 -4.87
CA ILE A 4 -19.10 -3.47 -4.11
C ILE A 4 -19.98 -4.68 -4.46
N SER A 5 -21.24 -4.43 -4.84
CA SER A 5 -22.20 -5.44 -5.29
C SER A 5 -21.70 -6.26 -6.49
N GLN A 6 -20.92 -5.65 -7.40
CA GLN A 6 -20.36 -6.35 -8.55
C GLN A 6 -19.26 -7.33 -8.12
N VAL A 7 -18.40 -6.91 -7.20
CA VAL A 7 -17.33 -7.76 -6.66
C VAL A 7 -17.93 -8.88 -5.83
N GLU A 8 -18.93 -8.58 -5.01
CA GLU A 8 -19.66 -9.55 -4.20
C GLU A 8 -20.27 -10.66 -5.06
N LYS A 9 -20.88 -10.32 -6.21
CA LYS A 9 -21.38 -11.32 -7.17
C LYS A 9 -20.31 -12.25 -7.73
N ILE A 10 -19.07 -11.76 -7.88
CA ILE A 10 -17.95 -12.54 -8.43
C ILE A 10 -17.36 -13.47 -7.36
N VAL A 11 -17.16 -12.95 -6.14
CA VAL A 11 -16.50 -13.70 -5.07
C VAL A 11 -17.47 -14.61 -4.30
N GLY A 12 -18.75 -14.24 -4.26
CA GLY A 12 -19.81 -14.95 -3.55
C GLY A 12 -19.48 -15.16 -2.07
N ASP A 13 -19.79 -16.35 -1.58
CA ASP A 13 -19.59 -16.70 -0.18
C ASP A 13 -18.13 -16.91 0.22
N ARG A 14 -17.23 -17.08 -0.77
CA ARG A 14 -15.78 -17.21 -0.51
C ARG A 14 -15.16 -15.91 0.01
N GLY A 15 -15.80 -14.77 -0.25
CA GLY A 15 -15.24 -13.46 0.08
C GLY A 15 -14.01 -13.09 -0.75
N LEU A 16 -13.41 -11.96 -0.43
CA LEU A 16 -12.25 -11.42 -1.14
C LEU A 16 -10.98 -11.83 -0.39
N THR A 17 -10.17 -12.72 -0.97
CA THR A 17 -8.92 -13.16 -0.34
C THR A 17 -7.82 -12.11 -0.40
N ILE A 18 -7.66 -11.41 -1.52
CA ILE A 18 -6.59 -10.42 -1.68
C ILE A 18 -7.16 -9.12 -2.23
N LEU A 19 -6.94 -8.02 -1.50
CA LEU A 19 -7.11 -6.66 -1.99
C LEU A 19 -5.74 -6.09 -2.37
N LEU A 20 -5.50 -5.92 -3.67
CA LEU A 20 -4.28 -5.31 -4.19
C LEU A 20 -4.51 -3.85 -4.57
N ASN A 21 -4.07 -2.93 -3.71
CA ASN A 21 -4.12 -1.49 -3.95
C ASN A 21 -2.91 -1.06 -4.81
N ASN A 22 -3.01 -1.37 -6.11
CA ASN A 22 -1.99 -1.00 -7.10
C ASN A 22 -2.15 0.42 -7.65
N ALA A 23 -3.37 0.95 -7.66
CA ALA A 23 -3.66 2.24 -8.28
C ALA A 23 -2.80 3.36 -7.66
N GLY A 24 -2.21 4.17 -8.52
CA GLY A 24 -1.45 5.34 -8.11
C GLY A 24 -1.25 6.31 -9.26
N ILE A 25 -0.97 7.56 -8.91
CA ILE A 25 -0.61 8.60 -9.88
C ILE A 25 0.65 9.31 -9.42
N PHE A 26 1.30 9.94 -10.39
CA PHE A 26 2.43 10.82 -10.16
C PHE A 26 2.14 12.17 -10.81
N VAL A 27 1.77 13.16 -10.00
CA VAL A 27 1.71 14.57 -10.45
C VAL A 27 2.94 15.28 -9.93
N LYS A 28 3.73 15.84 -10.85
CA LYS A 28 4.98 16.54 -10.54
C LYS A 28 4.69 17.76 -9.67
N TYR A 29 5.47 17.92 -8.62
CA TYR A 29 5.43 19.07 -7.73
C TYR A 29 6.81 19.36 -7.17
N TYR A 30 7.26 20.61 -7.33
CA TYR A 30 8.57 21.11 -6.92
C TYR A 30 8.44 21.96 -5.65
N THR A 31 9.55 22.14 -4.93
CA THR A 31 9.56 23.04 -3.77
C THR A 31 9.48 24.50 -4.21
N ASN A 32 10.19 24.85 -5.29
CA ASN A 32 10.38 26.22 -5.75
C ASN A 32 9.49 26.56 -6.97
N GLN A 33 8.25 26.06 -7.00
CA GLN A 33 7.26 26.42 -8.01
C GLN A 33 6.21 27.39 -7.45
N GLU A 34 5.37 27.94 -8.31
CA GLU A 34 4.13 28.57 -7.86
C GLU A 34 3.27 27.56 -7.09
N PRO A 35 2.82 27.88 -5.86
CA PRO A 35 2.08 26.94 -5.04
C PRO A 35 0.78 26.49 -5.69
N ASN A 36 0.58 25.17 -5.82
CA ASN A 36 -0.64 24.59 -6.37
C ASN A 36 -1.20 23.50 -5.46
N ARG A 37 -2.23 23.87 -4.68
CA ARG A 37 -2.90 22.94 -3.76
C ARG A 37 -3.50 21.73 -4.49
N ASN A 38 -4.03 21.92 -5.70
CA ASN A 38 -4.74 20.88 -6.42
C ASN A 38 -3.83 19.71 -6.79
N ASP A 39 -2.57 19.98 -7.16
CA ASP A 39 -1.61 18.94 -7.52
C ASP A 39 -1.18 18.10 -6.31
N ILE A 40 -1.06 18.73 -5.13
CA ILE A 40 -0.80 18.04 -3.86
C ILE A 40 -1.99 17.15 -3.49
N ILE A 41 -3.20 17.72 -3.48
CA ILE A 41 -4.43 17.01 -3.13
C ILE A 41 -4.71 15.87 -4.10
N ARG A 42 -4.44 16.06 -5.39
CA ARG A 42 -4.66 15.03 -6.41
C ARG A 42 -3.81 13.78 -6.13
N ASN A 43 -2.52 13.95 -5.84
CA ASN A 43 -1.64 12.87 -5.40
C ASN A 43 -2.19 12.20 -4.14
N PHE A 44 -2.51 12.98 -3.10
CA PHE A 44 -3.01 12.48 -1.82
C PHE A 44 -4.31 11.67 -1.95
N ASN A 45 -5.28 12.20 -2.70
CA ASN A 45 -6.58 11.58 -2.88
C ASN A 45 -6.47 10.20 -3.54
N THR A 46 -5.58 10.04 -4.50
CA THR A 46 -5.45 8.76 -5.21
C THR A 46 -4.57 7.78 -4.45
N ASN A 47 -3.41 8.25 -3.97
CA ASN A 47 -2.37 7.37 -3.42
C ASN A 47 -2.57 7.03 -1.95
N ALA A 48 -3.33 7.85 -1.19
CA ALA A 48 -3.55 7.65 0.24
C ALA A 48 -5.03 7.56 0.60
N ALA A 49 -5.82 8.62 0.40
CA ALA A 49 -7.22 8.65 0.83
C ALA A 49 -8.08 7.58 0.12
N GLY A 50 -7.91 7.45 -1.20
CA GLY A 50 -8.62 6.45 -2.00
C GLY A 50 -8.29 5.03 -1.57
N VAL A 51 -7.03 4.75 -1.23
CA VAL A 51 -6.61 3.45 -0.71
C VAL A 51 -7.29 3.15 0.62
N ALA A 52 -7.34 4.11 1.54
CA ALA A 52 -8.02 3.96 2.82
C ALA A 52 -9.50 3.62 2.67
N VAL A 53 -10.20 4.41 1.86
CA VAL A 53 -11.64 4.25 1.62
C VAL A 53 -11.90 2.92 0.90
N LEU A 54 -11.10 2.54 -0.10
CA LEU A 54 -11.25 1.25 -0.78
C LEU A 54 -11.05 0.08 0.18
N THR A 55 -10.02 0.13 1.03
CA THR A 55 -9.82 -0.89 2.07
C THR A 55 -11.07 -1.02 2.93
N GLN A 56 -11.59 0.09 3.47
CA GLN A 56 -12.80 0.10 4.31
C GLN A 56 -14.02 -0.47 3.59
N VAL A 57 -14.23 -0.11 2.32
CA VAL A 57 -15.33 -0.62 1.49
C VAL A 57 -15.25 -2.14 1.35
N PHE A 58 -14.05 -2.69 1.14
CA PHE A 58 -13.87 -4.14 0.92
C PHE A 58 -13.69 -4.96 2.19
N LEU A 59 -13.60 -4.34 3.38
CA LEU A 59 -13.45 -5.05 4.66
C LEU A 59 -14.48 -6.16 4.89
N PRO A 60 -15.79 -5.98 4.61
CA PRO A 60 -16.76 -7.05 4.80
C PRO A 60 -16.43 -8.31 3.99
N LEU A 61 -15.96 -8.15 2.74
CA LEU A 61 -15.58 -9.27 1.89
C LEU A 61 -14.27 -9.92 2.33
N LEU A 62 -13.30 -9.13 2.82
CA LEU A 62 -12.04 -9.63 3.38
C LEU A 62 -12.29 -10.45 4.65
N ARG A 63 -13.14 -9.96 5.56
CA ARG A 63 -13.56 -10.70 6.76
C ARG A 63 -14.28 -11.99 6.41
N LYS A 64 -15.15 -11.95 5.38
CA LYS A 64 -15.83 -13.14 4.87
C LYS A 64 -14.83 -14.21 4.41
N ALA A 65 -13.75 -13.81 3.72
CA ALA A 65 -12.68 -14.73 3.32
C ALA A 65 -11.86 -15.24 4.51
N ALA A 66 -11.50 -14.34 5.44
CA ALA A 66 -10.73 -14.70 6.64
C ALA A 66 -11.46 -15.74 7.51
N ALA A 67 -12.79 -15.64 7.62
CA ALA A 67 -13.63 -16.56 8.36
C ALA A 67 -13.73 -17.98 7.75
N GLN A 68 -13.34 -18.16 6.48
CA GLN A 68 -13.30 -19.50 5.84
C GLN A 68 -12.13 -20.36 6.32
N VAL A 69 -11.13 -19.74 6.95
CA VAL A 69 -9.91 -20.42 7.43
C VAL A 69 -9.94 -20.49 8.94
N SER A 70 -9.82 -21.70 9.49
CA SER A 70 -9.88 -21.97 10.93
C SER A 70 -8.57 -21.69 11.67
N THR A 71 -7.46 -21.52 10.96
CA THR A 71 -6.15 -21.26 11.56
C THR A 71 -5.94 -19.78 11.79
N GLU A 72 -5.34 -19.41 12.93
CA GLU A 72 -5.05 -18.02 13.28
C GLU A 72 -3.79 -17.43 12.64
N GLU A 73 -3.29 -18.09 11.59
CA GLU A 73 -2.09 -17.66 10.89
C GLU A 73 -2.41 -16.56 9.86
N PHE A 74 -1.59 -15.51 9.87
CA PHE A 74 -1.60 -14.51 8.81
C PHE A 74 -1.08 -15.13 7.51
N SER A 75 -1.89 -15.11 6.46
CA SER A 75 -1.52 -15.68 5.17
C SER A 75 -2.26 -15.00 4.02
N THR A 76 -1.59 -14.91 2.87
CA THR A 76 -2.21 -14.49 1.61
C THR A 76 -3.30 -15.43 1.11
N ASN A 77 -3.37 -16.65 1.64
CA ASN A 77 -4.41 -17.62 1.32
C ASN A 77 -5.66 -17.45 2.21
N ARG A 78 -5.54 -16.71 3.33
CA ARG A 78 -6.65 -16.41 4.24
C ARG A 78 -7.32 -15.09 3.85
N ALA A 79 -6.64 -13.99 4.12
CA ALA A 79 -7.06 -12.65 3.71
C ALA A 79 -5.85 -11.72 3.78
N ALA A 80 -5.63 -10.93 2.74
CA ALA A 80 -4.54 -9.97 2.69
C ALA A 80 -4.90 -8.67 1.98
N ILE A 81 -4.37 -7.57 2.50
CA ILE A 81 -4.37 -6.24 1.87
C ILE A 81 -2.92 -5.94 1.50
N ILE A 82 -2.66 -5.82 0.21
CA ILE A 82 -1.35 -5.53 -0.35
C ILE A 82 -1.40 -4.14 -0.99
N ASN A 83 -0.57 -3.22 -0.50
CA ASN A 83 -0.50 -1.87 -1.04
C ASN A 83 0.79 -1.68 -1.82
N ILE A 84 0.67 -1.20 -3.06
CA ILE A 84 1.83 -0.90 -3.90
C ILE A 84 2.40 0.46 -3.53
N SER A 85 3.64 0.39 -3.06
CA SER A 85 4.45 1.44 -2.48
C SER A 85 5.59 1.84 -3.42
N SER A 86 6.44 2.77 -2.99
CA SER A 86 7.60 3.24 -3.75
C SER A 86 8.75 3.61 -2.83
N GLY A 87 9.95 3.07 -3.08
CA GLY A 87 11.16 3.39 -2.31
C GLY A 87 11.44 4.89 -2.21
N VAL A 88 11.10 5.68 -3.25
CA VAL A 88 11.30 7.14 -3.25
C VAL A 88 10.45 7.88 -2.22
N ALA A 89 9.43 7.27 -1.63
CA ALA A 89 8.65 7.90 -0.56
C ALA A 89 9.17 7.55 0.85
N SER A 90 10.37 6.96 0.94
CA SER A 90 11.08 6.74 2.20
C SER A 90 11.62 8.08 2.70
N ILE A 91 11.32 8.41 3.96
CA ILE A 91 11.82 9.64 4.59
C ILE A 91 13.30 9.48 4.93
N SER A 92 13.73 8.31 5.41
CA SER A 92 15.13 8.03 5.73
C SER A 92 16.03 8.09 4.50
N ASP A 93 15.49 7.68 3.34
CA ASP A 93 16.26 7.64 2.08
C ASP A 93 16.04 8.92 1.24
N ASN A 94 15.37 9.93 1.81
CA ASN A 94 15.14 11.19 1.10
C ASN A 94 16.35 12.12 1.19
N THR A 95 17.33 11.90 0.32
CA THR A 95 18.52 12.75 0.18
C THR A 95 18.42 13.78 -0.96
N SER A 96 17.38 13.71 -1.79
CA SER A 96 17.25 14.51 -3.03
C SER A 96 16.12 15.55 -3.01
N GLY A 97 15.23 15.53 -2.02
CA GLY A 97 14.09 16.43 -1.96
C GLY A 97 13.12 16.26 -3.13
N SER A 98 12.59 17.38 -3.65
CA SER A 98 11.76 17.37 -4.87
C SER A 98 12.56 16.97 -6.12
N GLY A 99 13.87 17.24 -6.14
CA GLY A 99 14.78 16.91 -7.22
C GLY A 99 14.37 17.47 -8.59
N THR A 100 14.99 16.97 -9.66
CA THR A 100 14.62 17.31 -11.05
C THR A 100 13.28 16.71 -11.49
N SER A 101 12.81 15.69 -10.76
CA SER A 101 11.61 14.94 -11.10
C SER A 101 10.32 15.51 -10.51
N GLY A 102 10.38 16.45 -9.57
CA GLY A 102 9.18 17.05 -8.96
C GLY A 102 8.48 16.08 -8.02
N MET A 103 9.22 15.45 -7.10
CA MET A 103 8.71 14.35 -6.29
C MET A 103 7.98 14.76 -5.00
N LEU A 104 7.85 16.05 -4.69
CA LEU A 104 7.39 16.50 -3.36
C LEU A 104 6.00 15.96 -3.01
N ALA A 105 5.00 16.25 -3.85
CA ALA A 105 3.62 15.82 -3.60
C ALA A 105 3.48 14.29 -3.65
N TYR A 106 4.21 13.65 -4.57
CA TYR A 106 4.23 12.19 -4.68
C TYR A 106 4.78 11.54 -3.41
N ARG A 107 5.92 12.01 -2.88
CA ARG A 107 6.55 11.51 -1.64
C ARG A 107 5.62 11.60 -0.43
N ILE A 108 4.84 12.68 -0.31
CA ILE A 108 3.87 12.85 0.78
C ILE A 108 2.69 11.90 0.63
N SER A 109 2.28 11.63 -0.62
CA SER A 109 1.11 10.81 -0.93
C SER A 109 1.38 9.30 -1.00
N LYS A 110 2.62 8.90 -1.19
CA LYS A 110 3.07 7.49 -1.27
C LYS A 110 3.89 7.14 -0.04
N VAL A 111 4.25 5.87 0.03
CA VAL A 111 5.05 5.29 1.11
C VAL A 111 6.33 4.75 0.51
N GLY A 112 7.46 4.95 1.18
CA GLY A 112 8.65 4.13 0.97
C GLY A 112 8.99 3.30 2.18
N HIS A 113 9.91 2.36 1.97
CA HIS A 113 10.35 1.41 3.00
C HIS A 113 11.06 2.16 4.12
N SER A 114 10.30 2.62 5.12
CA SER A 114 10.83 2.87 6.45
C SER A 114 10.27 1.76 7.35
N SER A 115 10.83 0.57 7.23
CA SER A 115 10.75 -0.55 8.18
C SER A 115 9.38 -1.06 8.68
N VAL A 116 8.24 -0.59 8.20
CA VAL A 116 6.92 -1.17 8.55
C VAL A 116 6.58 -2.30 7.59
N ILE A 117 7.43 -3.31 7.59
CA ILE A 117 6.96 -4.68 7.38
C ILE A 117 6.41 -5.10 8.74
N THR A 118 5.12 -4.85 9.00
CA THR A 118 4.44 -5.62 10.07
C THR A 118 4.09 -6.99 9.47
N LEU A 119 5.10 -7.74 8.99
CA LEU A 119 4.95 -9.19 8.88
C LEU A 119 4.97 -9.68 10.34
N LYS A 120 3.79 -9.81 10.93
CA LYS A 120 3.61 -10.75 12.03
C LYS A 120 3.56 -12.17 11.44
N ILE A 121 4.59 -12.55 10.66
CA ILE A 121 4.89 -13.95 10.43
C ILE A 121 5.51 -14.42 11.74
N CYS A 122 4.67 -15.00 12.58
CA CYS A 122 5.08 -15.63 13.82
C CYS A 122 6.01 -16.81 13.49
N MET A 123 7.32 -16.54 13.39
CA MET A 123 8.30 -17.54 13.80
C MET A 123 8.13 -17.67 15.31
N LYS A 124 7.50 -18.76 15.74
CA LYS A 124 7.43 -19.15 17.16
C LYS A 124 8.86 -19.07 17.74
N ASN A 125 9.00 -18.29 18.81
CA ASN A 125 10.20 -18.11 19.66
C ASN A 125 11.28 -17.09 19.26
N ILE A 126 10.95 -15.84 18.91
CA ILE A 126 11.84 -14.70 19.18
C ILE A 126 11.04 -13.41 19.42
N LEU A 127 11.39 -12.76 20.53
CA LEU A 127 11.14 -11.39 20.97
C LEU A 127 10.35 -10.46 20.01
N ILE A 128 9.18 -9.99 20.46
CA ILE A 128 8.49 -8.82 19.90
C ILE A 128 9.39 -7.61 20.17
N LEU A 129 10.30 -7.28 19.25
CA LEU A 129 11.01 -6.01 19.31
C LEU A 129 10.11 -4.92 18.74
N HIS A 130 9.52 -4.12 19.63
CA HIS A 130 8.98 -2.80 19.31
C HIS A 130 10.12 -1.91 18.78
N PHE A 131 10.36 -1.90 17.47
CA PHE A 131 11.14 -0.83 16.85
C PHE A 131 10.25 0.38 16.61
N HIS A 132 10.35 1.34 17.53
CA HIS A 132 9.79 2.69 17.41
C HIS A 132 10.76 3.55 16.58
N LEU A 133 10.41 3.86 15.33
CA LEU A 133 11.00 4.96 14.56
C LEU A 133 9.87 5.62 13.75
N HIS A 134 9.20 6.58 14.39
CA HIS A 134 8.04 7.29 13.88
C HIS A 134 8.45 8.42 12.95
N PHE A 135 8.39 8.20 11.64
CA PHE A 135 8.07 9.30 10.72
C PHE A 135 7.18 8.78 9.60
N GLN A 136 5.96 9.31 9.58
CA GLN A 136 4.77 8.75 8.95
C GLN A 136 4.44 9.51 7.66
N SER A 137 4.67 8.92 6.50
CA SER A 137 3.86 9.32 5.34
C SER A 137 2.40 8.90 5.57
N ALA A 138 1.44 9.61 4.99
CA ALA A 138 0.02 9.46 5.34
C ALA A 138 -0.49 8.01 5.18
N LEU A 139 -0.08 7.32 4.11
CA LEU A 139 -0.46 5.94 3.87
C LEU A 139 0.23 4.95 4.86
N ASN A 140 1.44 5.24 5.35
CA ASN A 140 2.12 4.40 6.35
C ASN A 140 1.43 4.45 7.71
N SER A 141 1.08 5.65 8.15
CA SER A 141 0.28 5.84 9.38
C SER A 141 -1.01 5.05 9.30
N LEU A 142 -1.73 5.23 8.19
CA LEU A 142 -3.02 4.61 7.97
C LEU A 142 -2.96 3.07 7.96
N MET A 143 -2.00 2.50 7.24
CA MET A 143 -1.85 1.04 7.17
C MET A 143 -1.35 0.44 8.48
N LYS A 144 -0.50 1.17 9.22
CA LYS A 144 -0.09 0.74 10.55
C LYS A 144 -1.28 0.68 11.51
N THR A 145 -2.12 1.71 11.52
CA THR A 145 -3.36 1.74 12.32
C THR A 145 -4.26 0.58 11.92
N MET A 146 -4.55 0.40 10.63
CA MET A 146 -5.40 -0.71 10.16
C MET A 146 -4.82 -2.09 10.49
N SER A 147 -3.48 -2.25 10.52
CA SER A 147 -2.87 -3.54 10.87
C SER A 147 -3.09 -3.94 12.32
N ILE A 148 -3.25 -2.95 13.21
CA ILE A 148 -3.58 -3.17 14.61
C ILE A 148 -5.08 -3.40 14.75
N ASP A 149 -5.90 -2.55 14.12
CA ASP A 149 -7.36 -2.63 14.21
C ASP A 149 -7.91 -3.94 13.64
N LEU A 150 -7.27 -4.51 12.61
CA LEU A 150 -7.68 -5.74 11.94
C LEU A 150 -6.92 -6.98 12.43
N GLU A 151 -6.12 -6.85 13.50
CA GLU A 151 -5.36 -7.98 14.05
C GLU A 151 -6.29 -9.13 14.48
N GLY A 152 -7.42 -8.82 15.10
CA GLY A 152 -8.40 -9.82 15.53
C GLY A 152 -9.16 -10.48 14.38
N ASP A 153 -9.14 -9.89 13.18
CA ASP A 153 -9.69 -10.48 11.95
C ASP A 153 -8.64 -11.36 11.23
N HIS A 154 -7.39 -11.36 11.71
CA HIS A 154 -6.25 -12.07 11.11
C HIS A 154 -6.02 -11.75 9.62
N ILE A 155 -6.29 -10.50 9.23
CA ILE A 155 -6.07 -10.00 7.88
C ILE A 155 -4.63 -9.49 7.77
N LEU A 156 -3.85 -10.07 6.85
CA LEU A 156 -2.47 -9.64 6.61
C LEU A 156 -2.45 -8.28 5.91
N ILE A 157 -1.69 -7.31 6.43
CA ILE A 157 -1.46 -6.03 5.74
C ILE A 157 0.03 -5.91 5.39
N ALA A 158 0.32 -5.75 4.11
CA ALA A 158 1.68 -5.63 3.60
C ALA A 158 1.85 -4.44 2.66
N MET A 159 3.01 -3.80 2.75
CA MET A 159 3.48 -2.78 1.82
C MET A 159 4.52 -3.41 0.88
N PHE A 160 4.34 -3.27 -0.42
CA PHE A 160 5.26 -3.82 -1.41
C PHE A 160 5.78 -2.72 -2.35
N CYS A 161 7.10 -2.56 -2.44
CA CYS A 161 7.74 -1.72 -3.44
C CYS A 161 8.21 -2.59 -4.61
N PRO A 162 7.67 -2.41 -5.83
CA PRO A 162 8.08 -3.18 -7.01
C PRO A 162 9.44 -2.76 -7.58
N GLY A 163 10.10 -1.75 -6.99
CA GLY A 163 11.28 -1.11 -7.55
C GLY A 163 10.95 -0.12 -8.66
N TRP A 164 11.98 0.35 -9.38
CA TRP A 164 11.80 1.32 -10.47
C TRP A 164 11.52 0.57 -11.78
N VAL A 165 10.22 0.44 -12.12
CA VAL A 165 9.72 -0.37 -13.23
C VAL A 165 9.35 0.48 -14.45
N VAL A 166 9.69 0.00 -15.66
CA VAL A 166 9.37 0.62 -16.95
C VAL A 166 7.85 0.58 -17.16
N THR A 167 7.24 1.75 -16.95
CA THR A 167 5.80 2.02 -17.08
C THR A 167 5.63 3.48 -17.46
N ASP A 168 4.41 3.93 -17.79
CA ASP A 168 4.12 5.35 -18.00
C ASP A 168 4.54 6.23 -16.81
N MET A 169 4.45 5.68 -15.59
CA MET A 169 4.85 6.37 -14.35
C MET A 169 6.36 6.31 -14.10
N GLY A 170 7.00 5.17 -14.38
CA GLY A 170 8.44 4.96 -14.16
C GLY A 170 9.32 5.58 -15.25
N GLY A 171 8.77 5.82 -16.44
CA GLY A 171 9.50 6.33 -17.60
C GLY A 171 10.38 5.25 -18.26
N GLN A 172 10.95 5.60 -19.41
CA GLN A 172 11.76 4.69 -20.23
C GLN A 172 13.13 4.37 -19.61
N ASN A 173 13.60 5.20 -18.68
CA ASN A 173 14.89 5.03 -18.01
C ASN A 173 14.83 4.12 -16.77
N ALA A 174 13.67 3.51 -16.50
CA ALA A 174 13.51 2.63 -15.35
C ALA A 174 14.32 1.34 -15.51
N GLN A 175 14.77 0.78 -14.38
CA GLN A 175 15.77 -0.30 -14.34
C GLN A 175 15.15 -1.69 -14.51
N ILE A 176 13.86 -1.83 -14.21
CA ILE A 176 13.16 -3.12 -14.21
C ILE A 176 12.16 -3.14 -15.36
N THR A 177 12.25 -4.11 -16.26
CA THR A 177 11.23 -4.32 -17.30
C THR A 177 10.11 -5.22 -16.79
N VAL A 178 8.89 -5.05 -17.30
CA VAL A 178 7.71 -5.87 -16.93
C VAL A 178 7.80 -7.31 -17.50
N SER A 179 8.98 -7.77 -17.93
CA SER A 179 9.17 -9.02 -18.68
C SER A 179 9.13 -10.31 -17.82
N GLY A 180 8.43 -10.29 -16.69
CA GLY A 180 8.10 -11.47 -15.90
C GLY A 180 6.60 -11.66 -15.81
N ARG A 181 6.03 -12.55 -16.64
CA ARG A 181 4.66 -13.06 -16.44
C ARG A 181 4.58 -13.65 -15.03
N CYS A 182 3.54 -13.31 -14.25
CA CYS A 182 3.08 -14.20 -13.20
C CYS A 182 2.69 -15.51 -13.90
N GLN A 183 3.58 -16.49 -13.88
CA GLN A 183 3.22 -17.84 -14.29
C GLN A 183 2.28 -18.39 -13.23
N SER A 184 1.07 -18.72 -13.69
CA SER A 184 -0.03 -19.34 -12.95
C SER A 184 0.39 -20.62 -12.25
#